data_AF-A0A924WF40-F1
#
_entry.id   AF-A0A924WF40-F1
#
_cell.length_a   1.000
_cell.length_b   1.000
_cell.length_c   1.000
_cell.angle_alpha   90.00
_cell.angle_beta   90.00
_cell.angle_gamma   90.00
#
_symmetry.space_group_name_H-M   'P 1'
#
loop_
_entity.id
_entity.type
_entity.pdbx_description
1 polymer ?
#
loop_
_entity_poly.entity_id
_entity_poly.type
_entity_poly.pdbx_seq_one_letter_code
_entity_poly.pdbx_strand_id
1 'polypeptide(L)' 'MTAPAQKLVLTVPTSKMEDFLEILRKLEFVKVESLEDIIRRYIRSAPKQPKLSDEEISDILMEMRYGHSSKG' A
#
# COMPACT_ATOMS: atom_id res chain seq x y z
N MET A 1 28.74 -12.30 12.27
CA MET A 1 29.01 -10.85 12.26
C MET A 1 28.28 -10.27 11.06
N THR A 2 27.25 -9.44 11.27
CA THR A 2 26.54 -8.75 10.17
C THR A 2 27.37 -7.56 9.71
N ALA A 3 27.73 -7.52 8.43
CA ALA A 3 28.43 -6.38 7.86
C ALA A 3 27.54 -5.12 7.94
N PRO A 4 28.09 -3.94 8.28
CA PRO A 4 27.31 -2.71 8.29
C PRO A 4 26.80 -2.42 6.88
N ALA A 5 25.50 -2.20 6.75
CA ALA A 5 24.90 -1.84 5.46
C ALA A 5 25.46 -0.48 5.00
N GLN A 6 26.24 -0.50 3.91
CA GLN A 6 26.78 0.72 3.32
C GLN A 6 25.71 1.36 2.44
N LYS A 7 25.33 2.60 2.75
CA LYS A 7 24.35 3.37 1.99
C LYS A 7 25.06 4.17 0.91
N LEU A 8 24.81 3.82 -0.36
CA LEU A 8 25.24 4.61 -1.51
C LEU A 8 24.07 5.49 -2.00
N VAL A 9 24.31 6.79 -2.15
CA VAL A 9 23.32 7.73 -2.69
C VAL A 9 23.79 8.18 -4.07
N LEU A 10 22.98 7.91 -5.10
CA LEU A 10 23.25 8.31 -6.48
C LEU A 10 22.29 9.43 -6.90
N THR A 11 22.82 10.44 -7.57
CA THR A 11 22.00 11.50 -8.17
C THR A 11 21.80 11.16 -9.65
N VAL A 12 20.56 10.91 -10.04
CA VAL A 12 20.19 10.56 -11.42
C VAL A 12 19.36 11.70 -12.02
N PRO A 13 19.71 12.22 -13.21
CA PRO A 13 18.89 13.20 -13.90
C PRO A 13 17.48 12.67 -14.16
N THR A 14 16.45 13.49 -13.96
CA THR A 14 15.04 13.08 -14.08
C THR A 14 14.72 12.46 -15.44
N SER A 15 15.32 12.97 -16.51
CA SER A 15 15.14 12.46 -17.88
C SER A 15 15.64 11.04 -18.11
N LYS A 16 16.50 10.52 -17.23
CA LYS A 16 17.08 9.16 -17.32
C LYS A 16 16.54 8.23 -16.22
N MET A 17 15.60 8.70 -15.41
CA MET A 17 15.08 7.94 -14.27
C MET A 17 14.35 6.67 -14.73
N GLU A 18 13.61 6.75 -15.85
CA GLU A 18 12.84 5.62 -16.38
C GLU A 18 13.77 4.50 -16.87
N ASP A 19 14.76 4.83 -17.71
CA ASP A 19 15.80 3.91 -18.17
C ASP A 19 16.57 3.27 -17.00
N PHE A 20 16.90 4.07 -15.99
CA PHE A 20 17.61 3.61 -14.80
C PHE A 20 16.79 2.60 -14.01
N LEU A 21 15.49 2.84 -13.83
CA LEU A 21 14.59 1.90 -13.16
C LEU A 21 14.41 0.61 -13.95
N GLU A 22 14.44 0.66 -15.29
CA GLU A 22 14.39 -0.53 -16.13
C GLU A 22 15.64 -1.40 -15.94
N ILE A 23 16.82 -0.79 -15.88
CA ILE A 23 18.09 -1.49 -15.61
C ILE A 23 18.07 -2.13 -14.22
N LEU A 24 17.59 -1.41 -13.19
CA LEU A 24 17.47 -1.96 -11.84
C LEU A 24 16.55 -3.18 -11.81
N ARG A 25 15.42 -3.15 -12.53
CA ARG A 25 14.53 -4.32 -12.66
C ARG A 25 15.21 -5.51 -13.31
N LYS A 26 15.99 -5.29 -14.38
CA LYS A 26 16.77 -6.35 -15.07
C LYS A 26 17.83 -6.99 -14.18
N LEU A 27 18.36 -6.23 -13.23
CA LEU A 27 19.36 -6.67 -12.27
C LEU A 27 18.75 -7.19 -10.95
N GLU A 28 17.43 -7.43 -10.93
CA GLU A 28 16.67 -7.86 -9.74
C GLU A 28 16.78 -6.92 -8.53
N PHE A 29 17.21 -5.67 -8.75
CA PHE A 29 17.13 -4.63 -7.72
C PHE A 29 15.68 -4.21 -7.58
N VAL A 30 15.03 -4.73 -6.55
CA VAL A 30 13.69 -4.30 -6.15
C VAL A 30 13.82 -2.92 -5.51
N LYS A 31 13.20 -1.92 -6.13
CA LYS A 31 13.01 -0.62 -5.48
C LYS A 31 12.19 -0.87 -4.20
N VAL A 32 12.85 -0.78 -3.05
CA VAL A 32 12.18 -0.84 -1.76
C VAL A 32 11.50 0.51 -1.56
N GLU A 33 10.20 0.56 -1.83
CA GLU A 33 9.37 1.71 -1.48
C GLU A 33 9.30 1.82 0.04
N SER A 34 9.33 3.05 0.56
CA SER A 34 9.12 3.26 1.98
C SER A 34 7.67 2.90 2.34
N LEU A 35 7.43 2.49 3.59
CA LEU A 35 6.07 2.23 4.08
C LEU A 35 5.15 3.44 3.87
N GLU A 36 5.67 4.65 4.03
CA GLU A 36 4.96 5.91 3.80
C GLU A 36 4.53 6.09 2.33
N ASP A 37 5.40 5.74 1.38
CA ASP A 37 5.07 5.82 -0.06
C ASP A 37 3.95 4.84 -0.44
N ILE A 38 4.00 3.63 0.14
CA ILE A 38 2.97 2.60 -0.07
C ILE A 38 1.63 3.08 0.48
N ILE A 39 1.61 3.64 1.71
CA ILE A 39 0.40 4.17 2.34
C ILE A 39 -0.18 5.33 1.52
N ARG A 40 0.66 6.27 1.06
CA ARG A 40 0.22 7.40 0.23
C ARG A 40 -0.39 6.94 -1.10
N ARG A 41 0.20 5.94 -1.74
CA ARG A 41 -0.36 5.33 -2.96
C ARG A 41 -1.72 4.70 -2.65
N TYR A 42 -1.81 3.90 -1.60
CA TYR A 42 -3.04 3.23 -1.19
C TYR A 42 -4.18 4.23 -0.94
N ILE A 43 -3.96 5.28 -0.14
CA ILE A 43 -4.95 6.32 0.13
C ILE A 43 -5.41 7.01 -1.15
N ARG A 44 -4.50 7.28 -2.08
CA ARG A 44 -4.83 7.92 -3.37
C ARG A 44 -5.67 7.01 -4.27
N SER A 45 -5.38 5.71 -4.27
CA SER A 45 -6.10 4.70 -5.06
C SER A 45 -7.38 4.20 -4.40
N ALA A 46 -7.57 4.47 -3.10
CA ALA A 46 -8.73 4.00 -2.37
C ALA A 46 -10.01 4.64 -2.95
N PRO A 47 -11.07 3.85 -3.22
CA PRO A 47 -12.34 4.40 -3.64
C PRO A 47 -12.88 5.33 -2.55
N LYS A 48 -13.05 6.62 -2.88
CA LYS A 48 -13.50 7.66 -1.92
C LYS A 48 -14.91 7.43 -1.37
N GLN A 49 -15.69 6.65 -2.11
CA GLN A 49 -16.99 6.14 -1.69
C GLN A 49 -17.00 4.65 -2.03
N PRO A 50 -16.82 3.74 -1.06
CA PRO A 50 -17.13 2.35 -1.32
C PRO A 50 -18.59 2.27 -1.75
N LYS A 51 -18.86 1.65 -2.90
CA LYS A 51 -20.23 1.30 -3.28
C LYS A 51 -20.65 0.16 -2.38
N LEU A 52 -21.12 0.50 -1.18
CA LEU A 52 -21.82 -0.44 -0.34
C LEU A 52 -23.17 -0.71 -1.00
N SER A 53 -23.52 -1.98 -1.18
CA SER A 53 -24.87 -2.32 -1.61
C SER A 53 -25.85 -2.13 -0.45
N ASP A 54 -27.13 -1.91 -0.76
CA ASP A 54 -28.16 -1.76 0.27
C ASP A 54 -28.26 -3.02 1.15
N GLU A 55 -27.93 -4.19 0.60
CA GLU A 55 -27.82 -5.46 1.33
C GLU A 55 -26.67 -5.45 2.34
N GLU A 56 -25.46 -4.99 1.95
CA GLU A 56 -24.32 -4.88 2.87
C GLU A 56 -24.62 -3.90 4.02
N ILE A 57 -25.34 -2.81 3.72
CA ILE A 57 -25.80 -1.86 4.74
C ILE A 57 -26.79 -2.54 5.69
N SER A 58 -27.74 -3.32 5.18
CA SER A 58 -28.71 -4.05 5.98
C SER A 58 -28.04 -5.08 6.90
N ASP A 59 -27.07 -5.83 6.39
CA ASP A 59 -26.34 -6.85 7.15
C ASP A 59 -25.54 -6.22 8.29
N ILE A 60 -24.84 -5.11 8.02
CA ILE A 60 -24.10 -4.35 9.05
C ILE A 60 -25.05 -3.82 10.13
N LEU A 61 -26.21 -3.29 9.73
CA LEU A 61 -27.21 -2.78 10.68
C LEU A 61 -27.83 -3.89 11.52
N MET A 62 -28.03 -5.07 10.93
CA MET A 62 -28.54 -6.25 11.62
C MET A 62 -27.51 -6.79 12.62
N GLU A 63 -26.25 -6.87 12.24
CA GLU A 63 -25.14 -7.28 13.12
C GLU A 63 -24.96 -6.30 14.29
N MET A 64 -25.00 -4.99 14.06
CA MET A 64 -24.95 -4.00 15.16
C MET A 64 -26.16 -4.07 16.09
N ARG A 65 -27.36 -4.36 15.56
CA ARG A 65 -28.61 -4.40 16.33
C ARG A 65 -28.74 -5.67 17.17
N TYR A 66 -28.29 -6.82 16.66
CA TYR A 66 -28.54 -8.13 17.28
C TYR A 66 -27.27 -8.87 17.72
N GLY A 67 -26.09 -8.48 17.23
CA GLY A 67 -24.79 -9.09 17.55
C GLY A 67 -24.31 -8.84 18.98
N HIS A 68 -24.90 -7.89 19.70
CA HIS A 68 -24.61 -7.66 21.12
C HIS A 68 -25.47 -8.48 22.11
N SER A 69 -26.45 -9.27 21.64
CA SER A 69 -27.38 -9.98 22.52
C SER A 69 -27.10 -11.48 22.73
N SER A 70 -25.92 -11.97 22.34
CA SER A 70 -25.54 -13.38 22.51
C SER A 70 -24.26 -13.54 23.36
N LYS A 71 -24.31 -13.09 24.60
CA LYS A 71 -23.54 -13.68 25.70
C LYS A 71 -24.46 -13.81 26.92
N GLY A 72 -25.14 -14.94 26.99
CA GLY A 72 -25.89 -15.43 28.15
C GLY A 72 -25.72 -16.94 28.20
#